data_AF-A0A380DQK8-F1
#
_entry.id   AF-A0A380DQK8-F1
#
_cell.length_a   1.000
_cell.length_b   1.000
_cell.length_c   1.000
_cell.angle_alpha   90.00
_cell.angle_beta   90.00
_cell.angle_gamma   90.00
#
_symmetry.space_group_name_H-M   'P 1'
#
loop_
_entity.id
_entity.type
_entity.pdbx_description
1 polymer ?
#
loop_
_entity_poly.entity_id
_entity_poly.type
_entity_poly.pdbx_seq_one_letter_code
_entity_poly.pdbx_strand_id
1 'polypeptide(L)' 'MLRNKIKRAIRENFKVHKSHILAKDIIVIARQPAKDMTTLQIQNSLEHVLKIAKVFNKKIK' A
#
# COMPACT_ATOMS: atom_id res chain seq x y z
N MET A 1 12.76 14.67 -0.30
CA MET A 1 12.80 13.87 -1.56
C MET A 1 12.33 12.41 -1.39
N LEU A 2 12.79 11.64 -0.39
CA LEU A 2 12.41 10.22 -0.24
C LEU A 2 11.03 9.98 0.40
N ARG A 3 10.70 10.69 1.49
CA ARG A 3 9.37 10.61 2.14
C ARG A 3 8.21 10.88 1.16
N ASN A 4 8.40 11.81 0.22
CA ASN A 4 7.39 12.16 -0.77
C ASN A 4 7.22 11.06 -1.82
N LYS A 5 8.30 10.37 -2.22
CA LYS A 5 8.22 9.20 -3.10
C LYS A 5 7.42 8.08 -2.44
N ILE A 6 7.69 7.78 -1.17
CA ILE A 6 6.96 6.76 -0.40
C ILE A 6 5.47 7.15 -0.30
N LYS A 7 5.16 8.38 0.11
CA LYS A 7 3.76 8.86 0.17
C LYS A 7 3.06 8.78 -1.19
N ARG A 8 3.75 9.10 -2.28
CA ARG A 8 3.19 9.01 -3.64
C ARG A 8 2.95 7.55 -4.04
N ALA A 9 3.91 6.66 -3.85
CA ALA A 9 3.78 5.24 -4.17
C ALA A 9 2.60 4.60 -3.42
N ILE A 10 2.44 4.92 -2.13
CA ILE A 10 1.30 4.45 -1.34
C ILE A 10 -0.01 4.97 -1.95
N ARG A 11 -0.13 6.29 -2.19
CA ARG A 11 -1.36 6.88 -2.75
C ARG A 11 -1.73 6.32 -4.12
N GLU A 12 -0.76 6.11 -5.00
CA GLU A 12 -1.01 5.52 -6.32
C GLU A 12 -1.53 4.09 -6.19
N ASN A 13 -0.97 3.29 -5.27
CA ASN A 13 -1.46 1.94 -5.01
C ASN A 13 -2.92 1.96 -4.50
N PHE A 14 -3.24 2.82 -3.54
CA PHE A 14 -4.63 3.01 -3.07
C PHE A 14 -5.58 3.52 -4.16
N LYS A 15 -5.09 4.34 -5.11
CA LYS A 15 -5.89 4.84 -6.24
C LYS A 15 -6.26 3.70 -7.20
N VAL A 16 -5.30 2.83 -7.55
CA VAL A 16 -5.53 1.65 -8.40
C VAL A 16 -6.49 0.66 -7.73
N HIS A 17 -6.34 0.46 -6.42
CA HIS A 17 -7.14 -0.51 -5.68
C HIS A 17 -8.39 0.06 -5.01
N LYS A 18 -8.77 1.31 -5.31
CA LYS A 18 -9.89 2.02 -4.67
C LYS A 18 -11.21 1.26 -4.77
N SER A 19 -11.48 0.59 -5.89
CA SER A 19 -12.68 -0.23 -6.09
C SER A 19 -12.68 -1.54 -5.29
N HIS A 20 -11.51 -2.00 -4.85
CA HIS A 20 -11.32 -3.27 -4.15
C HIS A 20 -11.15 -3.11 -2.64
N ILE A 21 -10.98 -1.88 -2.14
CA ILE A 21 -10.77 -1.59 -0.72
C ILE A 21 -12.12 -1.36 -0.03
N LEU A 22 -12.29 -1.99 1.13
CA LEU A 22 -13.43 -1.76 2.02
C LEU A 22 -13.42 -0.33 2.59
N ALA A 23 -14.62 0.24 2.80
CA ALA A 23 -14.77 1.50 3.51
C ALA A 23 -14.41 1.33 5.00
N LYS A 24 -13.12 1.36 5.30
CA LYS A 24 -12.53 1.28 6.63
C LYS A 24 -11.47 2.37 6.76
N ASP A 25 -11.25 2.84 7.99
CA ASP A 25 -10.14 3.73 8.28
C ASP A 25 -8.82 2.93 8.24
N ILE A 26 -7.94 3.31 7.32
CA ILE A 26 -6.67 2.61 7.09
C ILE A 26 -5.52 3.61 7.27
N ILE A 27 -4.67 3.36 8.26
CA ILE A 27 -3.44 4.12 8.48
C ILE A 27 -2.25 3.26 8.06
N VAL A 28 -1.47 3.76 7.10
CA VAL A 28 -0.23 3.09 6.65
C VAL A 28 0.98 3.78 7.26
N ILE A 29 1.75 3.01 8.03
CA ILE A 29 2.99 3.47 8.67
C ILE A 29 4.17 2.86 7.92
N ALA A 30 4.93 3.71 7.21
CA ALA A 30 6.17 3.27 6.56
C ALA A 30 7.27 3.10 7.61
N ARG A 31 7.79 1.88 7.76
CA ARG A 31 8.92 1.58 8.66
C ARG A 31 10.25 2.00 8.00
N GLN A 32 11.30 2.16 8.81
CA GLN A 32 12.66 2.51 8.36
C GLN A 32 13.15 1.75 7.09
N PRO A 33 12.97 0.42 6.93
CA PRO A 33 13.43 -0.29 5.73
C PRO A 33 12.71 0.10 4.43
N ALA A 34 11.56 0.79 4.49
CA ALA A 34 10.87 1.26 3.29
C ALA A 34 11.65 2.35 2.52
N LYS A 35 12.71 2.89 3.13
CA LYS A 35 13.59 3.89 2.51
C LYS A 35 14.45 3.29 1.38
N ASP A 36 14.80 2.01 1.50
CA ASP A 36 15.70 1.31 0.58
C ASP A 36 14.91 0.53 -0.51
N MET A 37 13.58 0.52 -0.40
CA MET A 37 12.70 -0.18 -1.34
C MET A 37 12.42 0.63 -2.59
N THR A 38 12.38 -0.05 -3.74
CA THR A 38 11.90 0.52 -4.99
C THR A 38 10.38 0.68 -4.97
N THR A 39 9.82 1.49 -5.87
CA THR A 39 8.36 1.69 -5.97
C THR A 39 7.59 0.39 -6.17
N LEU A 40 8.16 -0.54 -6.95
CA LEU A 40 7.57 -1.86 -7.20
C LEU A 40 7.59 -2.75 -5.94
N GLN A 41 8.71 -2.74 -5.20
CA GLN A 41 8.81 -3.47 -3.94
C GLN A 41 7.84 -2.92 -2.89
N ILE A 42 7.66 -1.60 -2.83
CA ILE A 42 6.68 -0.96 -1.95
C ILE A 42 5.25 -1.41 -2.32
N GLN A 43 4.91 -1.49 -3.60
CA GLN A 43 3.59 -1.96 -4.04
C GLN A 43 3.34 -3.41 -3.63
N ASN A 44 4.28 -4.31 -3.92
CA ASN A 44 4.16 -5.73 -3.55
C ASN A 44 4.05 -5.92 -2.03
N SER A 45 4.84 -5.15 -1.26
CA SER A 45 4.77 -5.17 0.21
C SER A 45 3.43 -4.65 0.72
N LEU A 46 2.90 -3.57 0.14
CA LEU A 46 1.62 -3.00 0.53
C LEU A 46 0.47 -3.98 0.25
N GLU A 47 0.44 -4.61 -0.93
CA GLU A 47 -0.57 -5.61 -1.28
C GLU A 47 -0.56 -6.80 -0.32
N HIS A 48 0.63 -7.28 0.06
CA HIS A 48 0.77 -8.33 1.04
C HIS A 48 0.18 -7.95 2.40
N VAL A 49 0.53 -6.77 2.93
CA VAL A 49 0.03 -6.29 4.23
C VAL A 49 -1.48 -6.02 4.19
N LEU A 50 -2.00 -5.41 3.11
CA LEU A 50 -3.44 -5.16 2.94
C LEU A 50 -4.24 -6.47 2.83
N LYS A 51 -3.66 -7.52 2.24
CA LYS A 51 -4.25 -8.87 2.21
C LYS A 51 -4.33 -9.48 3.62
N ILE A 52 -3.29 -9.33 4.44
CA ILE A 52 -3.28 -9.78 5.83
C ILE A 52 -4.28 -8.99 6.67
N ALA A 53 -4.36 -7.67 6.46
CA ALA A 53 -5.30 -6.78 7.17
C ALA A 53 -6.78 -7.01 6.79
N LYS A 54 -7.07 -7.90 5.81
CA LYS A 54 -8.43 -8.20 5.33
C LYS A 54 -9.22 -6.94 4.97
N VAL A 55 -8.55 -5.98 4.35
CA VAL A 55 -9.17 -4.72 3.88
C VAL A 55 -9.57 -4.79 2.40
N PHE A 56 -9.23 -5.87 1.70
CA PHE A 56 -9.70 -6.14 0.34
C PHE A 56 -11.03 -6.90 0.32
N ASN A 57 -11.97 -6.45 -0.51
CA ASN A 57 -13.31 -7.02 -0.69
C ASN A 57 -13.32 -8.38 -1.41
N LYS A 58 -12.37 -8.61 -2.31
CA LYS A 58 -12.20 -9.85 -3.06
C LYS A 58 -10.73 -10.26 -3.01
N LYS A 59 -10.44 -11.56 -2.97
CA LYS A 59 -9.08 -12.05 -3.19
C LYS A 59 -8.60 -11.53 -4.54
N ILE A 60 -7.72 -10.52 -4.53
CA ILE A 60 -6.94 -10.13 -5.70
C ILE A 60 -6.18 -11.40 -6.10
N LYS A 61 -6.46 -11.90 -7.31
CA LYS A 61 -5.94 -13.16 -7.84
C LYS A 61 -4.76 -12.87 -8.73
#